data_AF-A0A6A5H9I4-F1
#
_entry.id   AF-A0A6A5H9I4-F1
#
_cell.length_a   1.000
_cell.length_b   1.000
_cell.length_c   1.000
_cell.angle_alpha   90.00
_cell.angle_beta   90.00
_cell.angle_gamma   90.00
#
_symmetry.space_group_name_H-M   'P 1'
#
loop_
_entity.id
_entity.type
_entity.pdbx_description
1 polymer ?
#
loop_
_entity_poly.entity_id
_entity_poly.type
_entity_poly.pdbx_seq_one_letter_code
_entity_poly.pdbx_strand_id
1 'polypeptide(L)'
;MTLLQQILFLEPVLYPLSTINGCRVTNIRCQRDDGLSCSSVAIQGITAGGTTSLQTTENSDVSILTMGCNENGQFTYERNVGITELSCVFNQCPPPSCTSCDIRTIPLTAPPAGTSLNTDEATFDGCKAAIVTCQRDDGQVCTTVTVQGTTSSGVSDIRSTMGAGLASAELTCSVDSKYTTGTGSEVTALSCNFNQCPRPSCTSCKPEDTIFVDPPTGEYYYTYRETSGAGECIQADITCRTLGGKVCESIEWLIDSSSGIEQIISANYNAQVSGRNIACSGDGTWNAFFRTEVTKIVCRFNNCA
;
A
#
# COMPACT_ATOMS: atom_id res chain seq x y z
N MET A 1 -9.00 40.54 24.06
CA MET A 1 -9.78 39.75 23.08
C MET A 1 -9.35 38.31 23.27
N THR A 2 -10.25 37.54 23.85
CA THR A 2 -10.09 36.21 24.44
C THR A 2 -9.91 35.14 23.36
N LEU A 3 -8.74 34.52 23.30
CA LEU A 3 -8.61 33.22 22.64
C LEU A 3 -9.06 32.17 23.67
N LEU A 4 -10.30 31.71 23.51
CA LEU A 4 -10.75 30.42 24.02
C LEU A 4 -9.77 29.37 23.48
N GLN A 5 -8.75 29.02 24.27
CA GLN A 5 -7.95 27.85 24.01
C GLN A 5 -8.85 26.68 24.45
N GLN A 6 -9.39 25.99 23.46
CA GLN A 6 -10.25 24.83 23.57
C GLN A 6 -9.74 23.93 24.70
N ILE A 7 -10.52 23.90 25.77
CA ILE A 7 -10.44 22.92 26.85
C ILE A 7 -10.80 21.58 26.21
N LEU A 8 -9.80 20.91 25.64
CA LEU A 8 -9.80 19.46 25.61
C LEU A 8 -9.60 19.04 27.06
N PHE A 9 -10.65 18.48 27.66
CA PHE A 9 -10.56 17.76 28.92
C PHE A 9 -9.57 16.62 28.74
N LEU A 10 -8.29 16.88 28.97
CA LEU A 10 -7.23 15.87 29.02
C LEU A 10 -7.19 15.36 30.46
N GLU A 11 -8.16 14.51 30.79
CA GLU A 11 -8.10 13.75 32.03
C GLU A 11 -6.86 12.84 31.99
N PRO A 12 -6.06 12.80 33.07
CA PRO A 12 -4.91 11.93 33.13
C PRO A 12 -5.32 10.45 32.95
N VAL A 13 -4.69 9.76 32.00
CA VAL A 13 -4.98 8.35 31.77
C VAL A 13 -4.29 7.50 32.85
N LEU A 14 -5.08 6.68 33.54
CA LEU A 14 -4.65 5.81 34.63
C LEU A 14 -4.38 4.39 34.13
N TYR A 15 -3.13 3.94 34.22
CA TYR A 15 -2.76 2.54 33.94
C TYR A 15 -2.43 1.79 35.25
N PRO A 16 -3.20 0.75 35.65
CA PRO A 16 -2.90 0.00 36.86
C PRO A 16 -1.68 -0.90 36.64
N LEU A 17 -0.66 -0.80 37.50
CA LEU A 17 0.62 -1.51 37.32
C LEU A 17 0.80 -2.71 38.24
N SER A 18 0.27 -2.68 39.46
CA SER A 18 0.29 -3.80 40.42
C SER A 18 -0.24 -3.36 41.79
N THR A 19 -0.44 -4.33 42.69
CA THR A 19 -0.72 -4.10 44.11
C THR A 19 0.55 -4.39 44.93
N ILE A 20 1.12 -3.38 45.58
CA ILE A 20 2.26 -3.55 46.49
C ILE A 20 1.75 -3.26 47.91
N ASN A 21 1.84 -4.23 48.83
CA ASN A 21 1.36 -4.11 50.22
C ASN A 21 -0.11 -3.62 50.35
N GLY A 22 -1.02 -4.13 49.51
CA GLY A 22 -2.45 -3.77 49.55
C GLY A 22 -2.82 -2.45 48.87
N CYS A 23 -1.84 -1.72 48.33
CA CYS A 23 -2.01 -0.43 47.68
C CYS A 23 -1.99 -0.56 46.15
N ARG A 24 -2.99 -0.02 45.43
CA ARG A 24 -3.00 0.04 43.96
C ARG A 24 -2.06 1.13 43.47
N VAL A 25 -1.02 0.73 42.74
CA VAL A 25 -0.09 1.66 42.09
C VAL A 25 -0.56 1.92 40.66
N THR A 26 -0.58 3.18 40.26
CA THR A 26 -1.03 3.61 38.93
C THR A 26 -0.06 4.62 38.31
N ASN A 27 0.15 4.49 37.00
CA ASN A 27 0.78 5.53 36.21
C ASN A 27 -0.24 6.55 35.76
N ILE A 28 0.05 7.80 36.06
CA ILE A 28 -0.60 8.98 35.53
C ILE A 28 0.26 9.48 34.38
N ARG A 29 -0.34 9.61 33.19
CA ARG A 29 0.32 10.12 32.00
C ARG A 29 -0.39 11.38 31.52
N CYS A 30 0.36 12.47 31.43
CA CYS A 30 -0.02 13.65 30.66
C CYS A 30 0.82 13.66 29.39
N GLN A 31 0.19 13.54 28.23
CA GLN A 31 0.89 13.57 26.94
C GLN A 31 0.12 14.41 25.93
N ARG A 32 0.85 15.08 25.05
CA ARG A 32 0.26 15.69 23.85
C ARG A 32 -0.01 14.65 22.77
N ASP A 33 -1.20 14.70 22.20
CA ASP A 33 -1.59 13.79 21.12
C ASP A 33 -0.90 14.12 19.78
N ASP A 34 -0.31 15.32 19.64
CA ASP A 34 0.40 15.75 18.44
C ASP A 34 1.92 15.48 18.47
N GLY A 35 2.44 14.94 19.57
CA GLY A 35 3.86 14.58 19.72
C GLY A 35 4.84 15.78 19.75
N LEU A 36 4.34 17.02 19.73
CA LEU A 36 5.20 18.21 19.80
C LEU A 36 5.72 18.41 21.23
N SER A 37 7.01 18.71 21.38
CA SER A 37 7.59 18.99 22.69
C SER A 37 7.20 20.38 23.18
N CYS A 38 6.79 20.47 24.44
CA CYS A 38 6.58 21.72 25.17
C CYS A 38 7.88 22.17 25.86
N SER A 39 7.93 23.42 26.34
CA SER A 39 8.99 23.80 27.27
C SER A 39 8.92 22.93 28.53
N SER A 40 7.71 22.65 29.02
CA SER A 40 7.48 21.70 30.11
C SER A 40 6.08 21.07 30.06
N VAL A 41 5.97 19.83 30.50
CA VAL A 41 4.70 19.14 30.78
C VAL A 41 4.64 18.79 32.27
N ALA A 42 3.59 19.21 32.96
CA ALA A 42 3.42 18.99 34.38
C ALA A 42 2.13 18.23 34.70
N ILE A 43 2.22 17.34 35.69
CA ILE A 43 1.08 16.71 36.35
C ILE A 43 0.86 17.48 37.65
N GLN A 44 -0.31 18.11 37.78
CA GLN A 44 -0.70 18.85 38.98
C GLN A 44 -1.74 18.06 39.77
N GLY A 45 -1.70 18.21 41.09
CA GLY A 45 -2.67 17.65 42.01
C GLY A 45 -3.34 18.75 42.82
N ILE A 46 -4.66 18.67 42.96
CA ILE A 46 -5.42 19.54 43.85
C ILE A 46 -5.49 18.86 45.23
N THR A 47 -5.09 19.60 46.25
CA THR A 47 -5.16 19.19 47.66
C THR A 47 -5.99 20.20 48.45
N ALA A 48 -6.24 19.91 49.73
CA ALA A 48 -6.84 20.88 50.65
C ALA A 48 -6.02 22.19 50.79
N GLY A 49 -4.72 22.14 50.50
CA GLY A 49 -3.82 23.30 50.50
C GLY A 49 -3.76 24.05 49.17
N GLY A 50 -4.52 23.62 48.16
CA GLY A 50 -4.51 24.18 46.80
C GLY A 50 -3.79 23.26 45.79
N THR A 51 -3.52 23.82 44.62
CA THR A 51 -2.87 23.14 43.49
C THR A 51 -1.36 23.03 43.70
N THR A 52 -0.81 21.83 43.58
CA THR A 52 0.64 21.57 43.63
C THR A 52 1.11 20.86 42.38
N SER A 53 2.33 21.15 41.92
CA SER A 53 2.97 20.35 40.86
C SER A 53 3.51 19.07 41.47
N LEU A 54 3.08 17.92 40.94
CA LEU A 54 3.50 16.60 41.42
C LEU A 54 4.71 16.08 40.64
N GLN A 55 4.74 16.37 39.34
CA GLN A 55 5.82 16.00 38.42
C GLN A 55 5.90 17.04 37.32
N THR A 56 7.11 17.37 36.87
CA THR A 56 7.33 18.22 35.69
C THR A 56 8.45 17.63 34.86
N THR A 57 8.19 17.47 33.56
CA THR A 57 9.18 17.04 32.57
C THR A 57 9.45 18.22 31.65
N GLU A 58 10.70 18.68 31.62
CA GLU A 58 11.15 19.74 30.72
C GLU A 58 11.42 19.20 29.31
N ASN A 59 11.23 20.03 28.29
CA ASN A 59 11.54 19.74 26.88
C ASN A 59 10.97 18.41 26.38
N SER A 60 9.72 18.12 26.73
CA SER A 60 9.05 16.86 26.40
C SER A 60 7.61 17.09 25.97
N ASP A 61 7.05 16.12 25.27
CA ASP A 61 5.62 16.00 24.96
C ASP A 61 4.86 15.21 26.04
N VAL A 62 5.57 14.58 26.98
CA VAL A 62 5.02 13.65 27.96
C VAL A 62 5.57 13.85 29.37
N SER A 63 4.70 13.70 30.36
CA SER A 63 5.07 13.55 31.78
C SER A 63 4.37 12.33 32.35
N ILE A 64 5.12 11.51 33.08
CA ILE A 64 4.63 10.28 33.71
C ILE A 64 4.95 10.35 35.20
N LEU A 65 3.94 10.12 36.02
CA LEU A 65 4.05 10.02 37.47
C LEU A 65 3.45 8.70 37.93
N THR A 66 4.20 7.95 38.73
CA THR A 66 3.69 6.76 39.40
C THR A 66 3.21 7.14 40.80
N MET A 67 1.94 6.85 41.11
CA MET A 67 1.34 7.15 42.41
C MET A 67 0.72 5.92 43.06
N GLY A 68 0.78 5.88 44.39
CA GLY A 68 0.02 4.95 45.23
C GLY A 68 -1.19 5.62 45.90
N CYS A 69 -2.05 4.80 46.50
CA CYS A 69 -3.19 5.23 47.30
C CYS A 69 -3.00 4.96 48.81
N ASN A 70 -3.71 5.69 49.67
CA ASN A 70 -3.79 5.36 51.09
C ASN A 70 -4.78 4.20 51.36
N GLU A 71 -4.94 3.82 52.63
CA GLU A 71 -5.87 2.76 53.07
C GLU A 71 -7.34 3.05 52.71
N ASN A 72 -7.68 4.31 52.48
CA ASN A 72 -9.01 4.75 52.04
C ASN A 72 -9.17 4.78 50.51
N GLY A 73 -8.17 4.31 49.75
CA GLY A 73 -8.19 4.28 48.29
C GLY A 73 -7.95 5.65 47.63
N GLN A 74 -7.59 6.68 48.39
CA GLN A 74 -7.29 8.01 47.84
C GLN A 74 -5.83 8.11 47.42
N PHE A 75 -5.57 8.65 46.23
CA PHE A 75 -4.22 8.97 45.78
C PHE A 75 -3.55 9.96 46.74
N THR A 76 -2.32 9.66 47.14
CA THR A 76 -1.55 10.53 48.04
C THR A 76 -0.24 10.98 47.40
N TYR A 77 0.11 12.24 47.69
CA TYR A 77 1.42 12.80 47.42
C TYR A 77 2.08 13.18 48.76
N GLU A 78 3.42 13.24 48.81
CA GLU A 78 4.28 13.50 49.97
C GLU A 78 3.59 13.77 51.33
N ARG A 79 3.87 12.94 52.35
CA ARG A 79 3.22 12.99 53.69
C ARG A 79 1.70 12.78 53.68
N ASN A 80 1.21 11.84 52.86
CA ASN A 80 -0.19 11.38 52.87
C ASN A 80 -1.22 12.49 52.61
N VAL A 81 -0.84 13.55 51.88
CA VAL A 81 -1.80 14.59 51.50
C VAL A 81 -2.70 14.02 50.41
N GLY A 82 -4.00 13.96 50.69
CA GLY A 82 -5.00 13.44 49.78
C GLY A 82 -5.14 14.33 48.55
N ILE A 83 -4.99 13.73 47.38
CA ILE A 83 -5.24 14.36 46.08
C ILE A 83 -6.72 14.18 45.76
N THR A 84 -7.42 15.27 45.46
CA THR A 84 -8.84 15.25 45.10
C THR A 84 -9.06 15.30 43.59
N GLU A 85 -8.10 15.88 42.85
CA GLU A 85 -8.17 16.03 41.40
C GLU A 85 -6.76 16.08 40.81
N LEU A 86 -6.61 15.60 39.58
CA LEU A 86 -5.38 15.68 38.80
C LEU A 86 -5.61 16.48 37.54
N SER A 87 -4.61 17.27 37.13
CA SER A 87 -4.68 18.09 35.91
C SER A 87 -3.34 18.09 35.19
N CYS A 88 -3.38 18.20 33.86
CA CYS A 88 -2.20 18.34 33.02
C CYS A 88 -1.97 19.81 32.66
N VAL A 89 -0.72 20.27 32.80
CA VAL A 89 -0.31 21.62 32.37
C VAL A 89 0.79 21.52 31.33
N PHE A 90 0.55 22.16 30.18
CA PHE A 90 1.46 22.17 29.03
C PHE A 90 1.92 23.61 28.79
N ASN A 91 3.21 23.90 28.99
CA ASN A 91 3.74 25.26 28.93
C ASN A 91 4.52 25.53 27.63
N GLN A 92 4.30 26.73 27.07
CA GLN A 92 4.99 27.27 25.89
C GLN A 92 5.18 26.25 24.75
N CYS A 93 4.12 25.50 24.48
CA CYS A 93 4.18 24.53 23.41
C CYS A 93 4.06 25.25 22.07
N PRO A 94 4.87 24.88 21.07
CA PRO A 94 4.73 25.41 19.72
C PRO A 94 3.28 25.26 19.22
N PRO A 95 2.75 26.26 18.50
CA PRO A 95 1.47 26.09 17.84
C PRO A 95 1.56 24.91 16.87
N PRO A 96 0.54 24.06 16.82
CA PRO A 96 0.43 23.02 15.80
C PRO A 96 0.56 23.68 14.40
N SER A 97 1.46 23.17 13.55
CA SER A 97 1.75 23.76 12.25
C SER A 97 1.25 22.88 11.11
N CYS A 98 0.69 23.47 10.07
CA CYS A 98 0.39 22.75 8.82
C CYS A 98 1.67 22.34 8.04
N THR A 99 2.86 22.47 8.63
CA THR A 99 4.15 22.12 8.01
C THR A 99 4.76 20.84 8.57
N SER A 100 4.19 20.28 9.65
CA SER A 100 4.76 19.14 10.37
C SER A 100 4.22 17.78 9.97
N CYS A 101 3.23 17.70 9.07
CA CYS A 101 2.77 16.40 8.56
C CYS A 101 3.89 15.65 7.81
N ASP A 102 3.84 14.32 7.82
CA ASP A 102 4.67 13.45 7.00
C ASP A 102 3.79 12.34 6.40
N ILE A 103 3.59 12.36 5.09
CA ILE A 103 2.66 11.43 4.43
C ILE A 103 3.08 9.97 4.60
N ARG A 104 4.37 9.72 4.83
CA ARG A 104 4.95 8.37 5.00
C ARG A 104 4.54 7.71 6.31
N THR A 105 3.98 8.47 7.26
CA THR A 105 3.45 7.90 8.50
C THR A 105 2.07 7.27 8.31
N ILE A 106 1.39 7.56 7.19
CA ILE A 106 0.08 6.97 6.87
C ILE A 106 0.31 5.62 6.18
N PRO A 107 -0.19 4.51 6.75
CA PRO A 107 -0.11 3.19 6.13
C PRO A 107 -0.81 3.17 4.77
N LEU A 108 -0.12 2.57 3.79
CA LEU A 108 -0.66 2.29 2.47
C LEU A 108 -1.10 0.83 2.40
N THR A 109 -2.34 0.60 1.98
CA THR A 109 -2.83 -0.75 1.70
C THR A 109 -2.28 -1.18 0.35
N ALA A 110 -1.59 -2.33 0.31
CA ALA A 110 -1.05 -2.88 -0.92
C ALA A 110 -2.17 -3.01 -1.97
N PRO A 111 -2.04 -2.35 -3.14
CA PRO A 111 -3.06 -2.42 -4.17
C PRO A 111 -3.00 -3.76 -4.91
N PRO A 112 -4.03 -4.14 -5.69
CA PRO A 112 -4.00 -5.35 -6.50
C PRO A 112 -2.81 -5.42 -7.46
N ALA A 113 -2.42 -6.63 -7.89
CA ALA A 113 -1.34 -6.80 -8.88
C ALA A 113 -1.63 -6.01 -10.18
N GLY A 114 -0.58 -5.40 -10.75
CA GLY A 114 -0.68 -4.53 -11.93
C GLY A 114 -1.27 -3.15 -11.67
N THR A 115 -1.32 -2.73 -10.40
CA THR A 115 -1.73 -1.38 -9.98
C THR A 115 -0.79 -0.83 -8.93
N SER A 116 -0.74 0.49 -8.84
CA SER A 116 0.12 1.23 -7.92
C SER A 116 -0.67 2.25 -7.10
N LEU A 117 -0.20 2.47 -5.87
CA LEU A 117 -0.64 3.50 -4.94
C LEU A 117 0.59 4.31 -4.55
N ASN A 118 0.65 5.55 -5.05
CA ASN A 118 1.77 6.45 -4.83
C ASN A 118 1.32 7.69 -4.07
N THR A 119 2.22 8.25 -3.27
CA THR A 119 1.99 9.48 -2.52
C THR A 119 3.15 10.43 -2.76
N ASP A 120 2.83 11.66 -3.15
CA ASP A 120 3.80 12.75 -3.29
C ASP A 120 3.45 13.87 -2.31
N GLU A 121 4.45 14.43 -1.63
CA GLU A 121 4.27 15.53 -0.70
C GLU A 121 4.85 16.82 -1.27
N ALA A 122 4.07 17.90 -1.18
CA ALA A 122 4.45 19.23 -1.63
C ALA A 122 4.07 20.27 -0.58
N THR A 123 4.52 21.51 -0.77
CA THR A 123 4.12 22.66 0.06
C THR A 123 3.36 23.65 -0.81
N PHE A 124 2.13 23.99 -0.39
CA PHE A 124 1.26 24.95 -1.05
C PHE A 124 0.83 26.02 -0.06
N ASP A 125 1.00 27.29 -0.40
CA ASP A 125 0.73 28.44 0.47
C ASP A 125 1.33 28.33 1.88
N GLY A 126 2.53 27.71 1.98
CA GLY A 126 3.24 27.54 3.24
C GLY A 126 2.73 26.39 4.12
N CYS A 127 1.74 25.62 3.67
CA CYS A 127 1.28 24.39 4.31
C CYS A 127 1.65 23.16 3.47
N LYS A 128 1.95 22.04 4.13
CA LYS A 128 2.14 20.77 3.43
C LYS A 128 0.80 20.26 2.88
N ALA A 129 0.88 19.68 1.69
CA ALA A 129 -0.19 18.96 1.03
C ALA A 129 0.38 17.67 0.45
N ALA A 130 -0.44 16.64 0.35
CA ALA A 130 -0.06 15.39 -0.27
C ALA A 130 -1.00 15.05 -1.42
N ILE A 131 -0.44 14.58 -2.53
CA ILE A 131 -1.16 14.02 -3.65
C ILE A 131 -1.07 12.51 -3.56
N VAL A 132 -2.22 11.85 -3.45
CA VAL A 132 -2.35 10.40 -3.45
C VAL A 132 -2.85 9.98 -4.82
N THR A 133 -2.14 9.06 -5.49
CA THR A 133 -2.49 8.59 -6.82
C THR A 133 -2.66 7.08 -6.82
N CYS A 134 -3.84 6.63 -7.27
CA CYS A 134 -4.15 5.25 -7.62
C CYS A 134 -4.06 5.10 -9.13
N GLN A 135 -3.26 4.15 -9.63
CA GLN A 135 -3.03 3.98 -11.05
C GLN A 135 -2.97 2.50 -11.46
N ARG A 136 -3.46 2.22 -12.67
CA ARG A 136 -3.17 0.97 -13.38
C ARG A 136 -1.83 1.05 -14.10
N ASP A 137 -0.97 0.07 -13.86
CA ASP A 137 0.37 0.03 -14.46
C ASP A 137 0.34 -0.52 -15.89
N ASP A 138 -0.73 -1.21 -16.26
CA ASP A 138 -0.97 -1.75 -17.60
C ASP A 138 -1.68 -0.79 -18.56
N GLY A 139 -1.94 0.45 -18.12
CA GLY A 139 -2.59 1.49 -18.93
C GLY A 139 -4.08 1.26 -19.23
N GLN A 140 -4.71 0.24 -18.64
CA GLN A 140 -6.13 -0.02 -18.86
C GLN A 140 -7.02 1.03 -18.19
N VAL A 141 -8.20 1.23 -18.75
CA VAL A 141 -9.20 2.20 -18.29
C VAL A 141 -10.29 1.46 -17.51
N CYS A 142 -10.51 1.82 -16.26
CA CYS A 142 -11.60 1.26 -15.46
C CYS A 142 -12.89 2.07 -15.62
N THR A 143 -14.02 1.43 -15.30
CA THR A 143 -15.28 2.18 -15.13
C THR A 143 -15.10 3.25 -14.06
N THR A 144 -14.48 2.89 -12.92
CA THR A 144 -14.10 3.86 -11.88
C THR A 144 -12.77 3.48 -11.24
N VAL A 145 -11.91 4.48 -11.02
CA VAL A 145 -10.75 4.39 -10.12
C VAL A 145 -10.99 5.35 -8.97
N THR A 146 -10.78 4.89 -7.75
CA THR A 146 -11.07 5.66 -6.53
C THR A 146 -9.90 5.61 -5.58
N VAL A 147 -9.50 6.78 -5.08
CA VAL A 147 -8.64 6.94 -3.91
C VAL A 147 -9.52 6.89 -2.67
N GLN A 148 -9.23 5.97 -1.75
CA GLN A 148 -9.98 5.78 -0.52
C GLN A 148 -9.12 6.13 0.70
N GLY A 149 -9.78 6.67 1.72
CA GLY A 149 -9.18 7.00 3.00
C GLY A 149 -9.95 6.33 4.14
N THR A 150 -9.20 5.79 5.09
CA THR A 150 -9.76 5.33 6.37
C THR A 150 -9.77 6.50 7.35
N THR A 151 -10.93 6.73 7.96
CA THR A 151 -11.15 7.74 9.00
C THR A 151 -11.76 7.07 10.22
N SER A 152 -12.06 7.84 11.28
CA SER A 152 -12.80 7.32 12.44
C SER A 152 -14.20 6.78 12.10
N SER A 153 -14.81 7.24 11.00
CA SER A 153 -16.08 6.71 10.47
C SER A 153 -15.94 5.46 9.60
N GLY A 154 -14.70 5.00 9.35
CA GLY A 154 -14.40 3.88 8.46
C GLY A 154 -13.81 4.32 7.12
N VAL A 155 -13.82 3.40 6.16
CA VAL A 155 -13.29 3.61 4.81
C VAL A 155 -14.28 4.40 3.98
N SER A 156 -13.81 5.45 3.31
CA SER A 156 -14.62 6.30 2.45
C SER A 156 -13.84 6.75 1.22
N ASP A 157 -14.57 7.10 0.16
CA ASP A 157 -14.00 7.60 -1.08
C ASP A 157 -13.57 9.06 -0.90
N ILE A 158 -12.30 9.35 -1.13
CA ILE A 158 -11.78 10.73 -1.13
C ILE A 158 -12.04 11.36 -2.49
N ARG A 159 -11.70 10.63 -3.56
CA ARG A 159 -11.93 11.06 -4.94
C ARG A 159 -12.05 9.86 -5.87
N SER A 160 -13.00 9.96 -6.80
CA SER A 160 -13.21 8.98 -7.86
C SER A 160 -13.06 9.63 -9.23
N THR A 161 -12.49 8.90 -10.17
CA THR A 161 -12.42 9.27 -11.59
C THR A 161 -13.08 8.17 -12.42
N MET A 162 -14.04 8.54 -13.25
CA MET A 162 -14.75 7.61 -14.13
C MET A 162 -14.04 7.51 -15.48
N GLY A 163 -14.06 6.32 -16.09
CA GLY A 163 -13.51 6.11 -17.43
C GLY A 163 -12.03 6.47 -17.55
N ALA A 164 -11.26 6.23 -16.49
CA ALA A 164 -9.82 6.49 -16.45
C ALA A 164 -9.03 5.27 -15.91
N GLY A 165 -7.74 5.22 -16.21
CA GLY A 165 -6.81 4.25 -15.59
C GLY A 165 -6.15 4.77 -14.31
N LEU A 166 -6.47 6.00 -13.90
CA LEU A 166 -5.91 6.64 -12.72
C LEU A 166 -6.92 7.55 -12.03
N ALA A 167 -6.72 7.76 -10.74
CA ALA A 167 -7.36 8.80 -9.95
C ALA A 167 -6.36 9.38 -8.95
N SER A 168 -6.38 10.69 -8.78
CA SER A 168 -5.56 11.39 -7.78
C SER A 168 -6.44 12.17 -6.82
N ALA A 169 -6.06 12.22 -5.55
CA ALA A 169 -6.72 13.01 -4.51
C ALA A 169 -5.70 13.87 -3.76
N GLU A 170 -6.14 15.02 -3.27
CA GLU A 170 -5.32 15.89 -2.43
C GLU A 170 -5.71 15.72 -0.96
N LEU A 171 -4.70 15.67 -0.10
CA LEU A 171 -4.83 15.75 1.34
C LEU A 171 -4.16 17.04 1.82
N THR A 172 -4.79 17.74 2.75
CA THR A 172 -4.24 18.95 3.33
C THR A 172 -3.70 18.65 4.72
N CYS A 173 -2.49 19.11 5.01
CA CYS A 173 -1.96 19.06 6.36
C CYS A 173 -2.70 20.07 7.23
N SER A 174 -3.46 19.57 8.20
CA SER A 174 -4.15 20.38 9.18
C SER A 174 -3.17 20.90 10.23
N VAL A 175 -3.60 21.89 11.00
CA VAL A 175 -2.78 22.54 12.04
C VAL A 175 -2.28 21.51 13.05
N ASP A 176 -3.10 20.53 13.41
CA ASP A 176 -2.77 19.41 14.32
C ASP A 176 -1.77 18.38 13.76
N SER A 177 -1.04 18.72 12.69
CA SER A 177 -0.03 17.87 12.05
C SER A 177 -0.59 16.56 11.50
N LYS A 178 -1.88 16.55 11.15
CA LYS A 178 -2.58 15.41 10.58
C LYS A 178 -3.05 15.71 9.18
N TYR A 179 -2.92 14.74 8.27
CA TYR A 179 -3.53 14.86 6.96
C TYR A 179 -5.03 14.66 7.05
N THR A 180 -5.76 15.57 6.42
CA THR A 180 -7.21 15.53 6.36
C THR A 180 -7.69 15.47 4.92
N THR A 181 -8.86 14.87 4.72
CA THR A 181 -9.60 14.97 3.46
C THR A 181 -10.16 16.38 3.28
N GLY A 182 -10.68 16.70 2.10
CA GLY A 182 -11.43 17.96 1.88
C GLY A 182 -12.65 18.16 2.79
N THR A 183 -13.08 17.14 3.55
CA THR A 183 -14.14 17.23 4.56
C THR A 183 -13.61 17.45 5.99
N GLY A 184 -12.29 17.60 6.16
CA GLY A 184 -11.64 17.86 7.45
C GLY A 184 -11.47 16.63 8.35
N SER A 185 -11.72 15.42 7.84
CA SER A 185 -11.55 14.18 8.60
C SER A 185 -10.11 13.70 8.52
N GLU A 186 -9.51 13.36 9.66
CA GLU A 186 -8.17 12.75 9.73
C GLU A 186 -8.13 11.42 8.98
N VAL A 187 -7.13 11.28 8.12
CA VAL A 187 -6.86 10.06 7.37
C VAL A 187 -5.83 9.22 8.10
N THR A 188 -6.19 7.97 8.42
CA THR A 188 -5.34 7.03 9.17
C THR A 188 -4.81 5.87 8.33
N ALA A 189 -5.33 5.66 7.12
CA ALA A 189 -4.79 4.73 6.12
C ALA A 189 -5.30 5.10 4.72
N LEU A 190 -4.56 4.71 3.69
CA LEU A 190 -4.91 4.92 2.28
C LEU A 190 -5.04 3.60 1.53
N SER A 191 -5.96 3.55 0.57
CA SER A 191 -6.15 2.41 -0.32
C SER A 191 -6.71 2.85 -1.68
N CYS A 192 -6.66 1.93 -2.64
CA CYS A 192 -7.24 2.12 -3.97
C CYS A 192 -8.41 1.16 -4.20
N ASN A 193 -9.44 1.65 -4.86
CA ASN A 193 -10.52 0.82 -5.39
C ASN A 193 -10.59 0.98 -6.91
N PHE A 194 -10.45 -0.15 -7.59
CA PHE A 194 -10.47 -0.27 -9.04
C PHE A 194 -11.72 -1.05 -9.44
N ASN A 195 -12.78 -0.34 -9.85
CA ASN A 195 -14.09 -0.93 -10.11
C ASN A 195 -14.33 -1.14 -11.60
N GLN A 196 -14.80 -2.36 -11.94
CA GLN A 196 -15.12 -2.78 -13.31
C GLN A 196 -14.03 -2.35 -14.29
N CYS A 197 -12.78 -2.68 -13.94
CA CYS A 197 -11.69 -2.62 -14.88
C CYS A 197 -11.86 -3.76 -15.88
N PRO A 198 -11.70 -3.51 -17.18
CA PRO A 198 -11.54 -4.59 -18.13
C PRO A 198 -10.48 -5.54 -17.56
N ARG A 199 -10.80 -6.83 -17.55
CA ARG A 199 -9.76 -7.84 -17.31
C ARG A 199 -8.71 -7.62 -18.40
N PRO A 200 -7.41 -7.76 -18.13
CA PRO A 200 -6.42 -7.82 -19.20
C PRO A 200 -6.95 -8.83 -20.21
N SER A 201 -7.41 -8.29 -21.33
CA SER A 201 -8.15 -9.08 -22.28
C SER A 201 -7.14 -10.09 -22.76
N CYS A 202 -7.45 -11.37 -22.72
CA CYS A 202 -6.69 -12.41 -23.40
C CYS A 202 -6.72 -12.25 -24.94
N THR A 203 -6.93 -11.02 -25.42
CA THR A 203 -6.73 -10.48 -26.76
C THR A 203 -5.47 -9.60 -26.86
N SER A 204 -4.69 -9.44 -25.79
CA SER A 204 -3.49 -8.58 -25.78
C SER A 204 -2.20 -9.29 -26.14
N CYS A 205 -2.18 -10.63 -26.13
CA CYS A 205 -0.97 -11.37 -26.44
C CYS A 205 -0.57 -11.15 -27.91
N LYS A 206 0.70 -10.83 -28.10
CA LYS A 206 1.30 -10.65 -29.42
C LYS A 206 2.33 -11.75 -29.70
N PRO A 207 2.40 -12.27 -30.93
CA PRO A 207 3.42 -13.27 -31.29
C PRO A 207 4.80 -12.64 -31.49
N GLU A 208 4.84 -11.34 -31.81
CA GLU A 208 6.08 -10.60 -31.98
C GLU A 208 6.91 -10.62 -30.68
N ASP A 209 8.21 -10.83 -30.80
CA ASP A 209 9.18 -10.95 -29.70
C ASP A 209 8.98 -12.15 -28.75
N THR A 210 8.02 -13.04 -29.03
CA THR A 210 7.83 -14.29 -28.27
C THR A 210 8.32 -15.52 -29.05
N ILE A 211 8.08 -15.57 -30.36
CA ILE A 211 8.32 -16.77 -31.18
C ILE A 211 9.56 -16.58 -32.06
N PHE A 212 10.47 -17.55 -32.01
CA PHE A 212 11.74 -17.53 -32.71
C PHE A 212 11.99 -18.84 -33.45
N VAL A 213 12.87 -18.79 -34.45
CA VAL A 213 13.42 -19.96 -35.14
C VAL A 213 14.92 -20.07 -34.90
N ASP A 214 15.41 -21.29 -34.75
CA ASP A 214 16.81 -21.61 -34.51
C ASP A 214 17.25 -22.74 -35.46
N PRO A 215 18.24 -22.53 -36.34
CA PRO A 215 18.99 -21.29 -36.52
C PRO A 215 18.16 -20.20 -37.25
N PRO A 216 18.43 -18.90 -37.04
CA PRO A 216 17.71 -17.80 -37.68
C PRO A 216 18.18 -17.57 -39.12
N THR A 217 18.03 -18.58 -39.97
CA THR A 217 18.36 -18.51 -41.40
C THR A 217 17.09 -18.25 -42.22
N GLY A 218 17.25 -17.80 -43.47
CA GLY A 218 16.12 -17.66 -44.41
C GLY A 218 15.52 -19.00 -44.86
N GLU A 219 16.04 -20.14 -44.40
CA GLU A 219 15.56 -21.47 -44.76
C GLU A 219 14.48 -21.98 -43.79
N TYR A 220 14.26 -21.31 -42.67
CA TYR A 220 13.31 -21.73 -41.64
C TYR A 220 12.37 -20.57 -41.29
N TYR A 221 11.11 -20.90 -41.07
CA TYR A 221 10.10 -19.91 -40.71
C TYR A 221 9.03 -20.53 -39.83
N TYR A 222 8.29 -19.69 -39.12
CA TYR A 222 7.04 -20.08 -38.48
C TYR A 222 5.87 -19.38 -39.15
N THR A 223 4.71 -20.01 -39.13
CA THR A 223 3.43 -19.36 -39.42
C THR A 223 2.64 -19.28 -38.13
N TYR A 224 2.02 -18.13 -37.88
CA TYR A 224 1.11 -17.91 -36.78
C TYR A 224 -0.31 -17.71 -37.35
N ARG A 225 -1.28 -18.42 -36.79
CA ARG A 225 -2.68 -18.30 -37.18
C ARG A 225 -3.55 -18.30 -35.94
N GLU A 226 -4.27 -17.21 -35.71
CA GLU A 226 -5.31 -17.19 -34.68
C GLU A 226 -6.43 -18.17 -35.05
N THR A 227 -6.79 -18.99 -34.09
CA THR A 227 -7.94 -19.88 -34.13
C THR A 227 -9.01 -19.28 -33.24
N SER A 228 -10.20 -19.07 -33.81
CA SER A 228 -11.38 -18.71 -33.03
C SER A 228 -11.82 -19.93 -32.22
N GLY A 229 -11.19 -20.13 -31.06
CA GLY A 229 -11.65 -21.09 -30.06
C GLY A 229 -13.03 -20.68 -29.52
N ALA A 230 -13.79 -21.62 -28.98
CA ALA A 230 -15.12 -21.38 -28.40
C ALA A 230 -15.12 -20.54 -27.09
N GLY A 231 -14.06 -19.76 -26.83
CA GLY A 231 -13.87 -18.95 -25.62
C GLY A 231 -13.45 -17.52 -25.93
N GLU A 232 -13.48 -16.65 -24.91
CA GLU A 232 -13.19 -15.21 -25.02
C GLU A 232 -11.69 -14.88 -25.21
N CYS A 233 -10.81 -15.88 -25.26
CA CYS A 233 -9.35 -15.71 -25.32
C CYS A 233 -8.76 -16.10 -26.68
N ILE A 234 -7.73 -15.36 -27.14
CA ILE A 234 -6.97 -15.72 -28.34
C ILE A 234 -6.42 -17.13 -28.16
N GLN A 235 -6.74 -17.99 -29.10
CA GLN A 235 -6.03 -19.23 -29.35
C GLN A 235 -5.31 -19.08 -30.68
N ALA A 236 -4.14 -19.71 -30.82
CA ALA A 236 -3.41 -19.66 -32.06
C ALA A 236 -2.64 -20.94 -32.33
N ASP A 237 -2.54 -21.28 -33.60
CA ASP A 237 -1.66 -22.30 -34.14
C ASP A 237 -0.33 -21.64 -34.55
N ILE A 238 0.77 -22.10 -33.96
CA ILE A 238 2.13 -21.84 -34.45
C ILE A 238 2.57 -23.07 -35.24
N THR A 239 3.07 -22.88 -36.45
CA THR A 239 3.64 -23.96 -37.25
C THR A 239 5.05 -23.61 -37.70
N CYS A 240 6.05 -24.33 -37.19
CA CYS A 240 7.44 -24.29 -37.63
C CYS A 240 7.59 -25.07 -38.95
N ARG A 241 8.25 -24.50 -39.95
CA ARG A 241 8.39 -25.06 -41.31
C ARG A 241 9.78 -24.82 -41.89
N THR A 242 10.25 -25.76 -42.71
CA THR A 242 11.39 -25.58 -43.60
C THR A 242 10.96 -24.96 -44.94
N LEU A 243 11.83 -24.17 -45.54
CA LEU A 243 11.69 -23.66 -46.90
C LEU A 243 12.25 -24.71 -47.88
N GLY A 244 11.55 -24.93 -49.00
CA GLY A 244 12.00 -25.88 -50.02
C GLY A 244 11.79 -27.36 -49.70
N GLY A 245 11.07 -27.69 -48.62
CA GLY A 245 10.66 -29.07 -48.30
C GLY A 245 11.74 -29.95 -47.67
N LYS A 246 12.83 -29.36 -47.16
CA LYS A 246 13.89 -30.08 -46.45
C LYS A 246 13.30 -30.85 -45.25
N VAL A 247 13.76 -32.08 -45.05
CA VAL A 247 13.35 -32.91 -43.92
C VAL A 247 14.41 -32.82 -42.84
N CYS A 248 14.01 -32.43 -41.63
CA CYS A 248 14.88 -32.36 -40.47
C CYS A 248 14.88 -33.69 -39.71
N GLU A 249 16.04 -34.05 -39.16
CA GLU A 249 16.13 -35.14 -38.20
C GLU A 249 15.21 -34.87 -37.01
N SER A 250 15.21 -33.64 -36.48
CA SER A 250 14.23 -33.18 -35.51
C SER A 250 13.85 -31.71 -35.66
N ILE A 251 12.59 -31.39 -35.33
CA ILE A 251 12.10 -30.04 -35.06
C ILE A 251 11.66 -30.01 -33.60
N GLU A 252 12.44 -29.32 -32.77
CA GLU A 252 12.27 -29.21 -31.32
C GLU A 252 11.59 -27.90 -30.92
N TRP A 253 10.76 -27.97 -29.88
CA TRP A 253 10.12 -26.80 -29.27
C TRP A 253 10.78 -26.53 -27.93
N LEU A 254 11.43 -25.38 -27.83
CA LEU A 254 11.99 -24.90 -26.58
C LEU A 254 11.16 -23.75 -26.04
N ILE A 255 10.87 -23.77 -24.74
CA ILE A 255 10.07 -22.75 -24.08
C ILE A 255 10.79 -22.22 -22.84
N ASP A 256 10.81 -20.90 -22.72
CA ASP A 256 11.10 -20.19 -21.47
C ASP A 256 9.78 -19.76 -20.82
N SER A 257 9.68 -19.93 -19.50
CA SER A 257 8.60 -19.36 -18.71
C SER A 257 9.15 -18.66 -17.47
N SER A 258 8.32 -17.83 -16.84
CA SER A 258 8.66 -17.15 -15.57
C SER A 258 9.15 -18.11 -14.47
N SER A 259 8.72 -19.37 -14.52
CA SER A 259 9.09 -20.44 -13.58
C SER A 259 10.44 -21.11 -13.83
N GLY A 260 11.15 -20.82 -14.93
CA GLY A 260 12.47 -21.40 -15.21
C GLY A 260 12.86 -21.54 -16.70
N ILE A 261 14.14 -21.88 -16.88
CA ILE A 261 14.93 -21.88 -18.14
C ILE A 261 14.44 -22.82 -19.24
N GLU A 262 14.87 -22.51 -20.46
CA GLU A 262 14.75 -23.19 -21.76
C GLU A 262 14.69 -24.72 -21.65
N GLN A 263 13.48 -25.28 -21.78
CA GLN A 263 13.27 -26.72 -21.81
C GLN A 263 12.74 -27.17 -23.16
N ILE A 264 13.32 -28.25 -23.70
CA ILE A 264 12.72 -28.98 -24.82
C ILE A 264 11.45 -29.64 -24.29
N ILE A 265 10.30 -29.17 -24.75
CA ILE A 265 8.99 -29.65 -24.32
C ILE A 265 8.35 -30.63 -25.31
N SER A 266 8.78 -30.60 -26.58
CA SER A 266 8.37 -31.57 -27.58
C SER A 266 9.33 -31.58 -28.78
N ALA A 267 9.37 -32.69 -29.50
CA ALA A 267 10.15 -32.84 -30.72
C ALA A 267 9.36 -33.64 -31.77
N ASN A 268 9.51 -33.27 -33.04
CA ASN A 268 9.01 -34.03 -34.19
C ASN A 268 10.20 -34.53 -35.01
N TYR A 269 10.30 -35.84 -35.18
CA TYR A 269 11.42 -36.46 -35.90
C TYR A 269 11.08 -36.71 -37.37
N ASN A 270 12.10 -36.67 -38.24
CA ASN A 270 11.98 -36.92 -39.67
C ASN A 270 10.85 -36.09 -40.30
N ALA A 271 10.83 -34.79 -39.97
CA ALA A 271 9.71 -33.90 -40.27
C ALA A 271 10.20 -32.64 -40.98
N GLN A 272 9.37 -32.15 -41.90
CA GLN A 272 9.52 -30.84 -42.55
C GLN A 272 8.68 -29.75 -41.88
N VAL A 273 7.77 -30.15 -40.98
CA VAL A 273 6.78 -29.28 -40.34
C VAL A 273 6.46 -29.76 -38.93
N SER A 274 6.27 -28.83 -38.00
CA SER A 274 5.76 -29.11 -36.66
C SER A 274 4.83 -27.99 -36.21
N GLY A 275 3.61 -28.33 -35.76
CA GLY A 275 2.59 -27.36 -35.35
C GLY A 275 2.11 -27.55 -33.91
N ARG A 276 1.81 -26.46 -33.21
CA ARG A 276 1.38 -26.43 -31.80
C ARG A 276 0.37 -25.31 -31.55
N ASN A 277 -0.49 -25.56 -30.57
CA ASN A 277 -1.49 -24.59 -30.11
C ASN A 277 -0.98 -23.84 -28.88
N ILE A 278 -1.25 -22.54 -28.85
CA ILE A 278 -1.03 -21.66 -27.70
C ILE A 278 -2.32 -20.90 -27.38
N ALA A 279 -2.48 -20.51 -26.13
CA ALA A 279 -3.63 -19.75 -25.66
C ALA A 279 -3.17 -18.54 -24.87
N CYS A 280 -3.78 -17.39 -25.12
CA CYS A 280 -3.50 -16.18 -24.36
C CYS A 280 -4.23 -16.24 -23.01
N SER A 281 -3.50 -15.94 -21.94
CA SER A 281 -4.04 -15.82 -20.59
C SER A 281 -4.65 -14.45 -20.34
N GLY A 282 -5.53 -14.36 -19.35
CA GLY A 282 -6.14 -13.10 -18.90
C GLY A 282 -5.18 -12.15 -18.16
N ASP A 283 -3.88 -12.48 -18.09
CA ASP A 283 -2.80 -11.61 -17.64
C ASP A 283 -1.97 -11.05 -18.82
N GLY A 284 -2.35 -11.38 -20.06
CA GLY A 284 -1.64 -10.96 -21.27
C GLY A 284 -0.42 -11.79 -21.64
N THR A 285 -0.17 -12.92 -20.96
CA THR A 285 0.91 -13.85 -21.28
C THR A 285 0.44 -15.06 -22.09
N TRP A 286 1.35 -15.68 -22.83
CA TRP A 286 1.05 -16.91 -23.53
C TRP A 286 1.08 -18.11 -22.57
N ASN A 287 0.11 -19.00 -22.70
CA ASN A 287 0.17 -20.37 -22.21
C ASN A 287 0.44 -21.30 -23.38
N ALA A 288 1.39 -22.21 -23.19
CA ALA A 288 1.70 -23.23 -24.15
C ALA A 288 1.84 -24.57 -23.44
N PHE A 289 1.14 -25.59 -23.92
CA PHE A 289 1.16 -26.94 -23.35
C PHE A 289 0.73 -26.96 -21.87
N PHE A 290 1.68 -27.22 -20.96
CA PHE A 290 1.52 -27.25 -19.51
C PHE A 290 2.33 -26.13 -18.82
N ARG A 291 2.78 -25.13 -19.59
CA ARG A 291 3.49 -23.95 -19.11
C ARG A 291 2.58 -22.73 -19.19
N THR A 292 2.58 -21.97 -18.10
CA THR A 292 1.95 -20.66 -17.99
C THR A 292 3.02 -19.59 -18.06
N GLU A 293 2.64 -18.34 -18.37
CA GLU A 293 3.56 -17.20 -18.38
C GLU A 293 4.78 -17.43 -19.28
N VAL A 294 4.53 -17.92 -20.50
CA VAL A 294 5.56 -18.16 -21.51
C VAL A 294 6.13 -16.82 -21.98
N THR A 295 7.46 -16.71 -21.89
CA THR A 295 8.20 -15.51 -22.31
C THR A 295 8.92 -15.70 -23.63
N LYS A 296 9.21 -16.94 -24.03
CA LYS A 296 9.88 -17.27 -25.29
C LYS A 296 9.50 -18.67 -25.79
N ILE A 297 9.33 -18.81 -27.09
CA ILE A 297 9.11 -20.07 -27.81
C ILE A 297 10.12 -20.14 -28.96
N VAL A 298 10.89 -21.22 -29.04
CA VAL A 298 11.88 -21.44 -30.10
C VAL A 298 11.57 -22.72 -30.86
N CYS A 299 11.41 -22.60 -32.18
CA CYS A 299 11.44 -23.70 -33.13
C CYS A 299 12.90 -24.02 -33.47
N ARG A 300 13.50 -25.06 -32.89
CA ARG A 300 14.86 -25.50 -33.22
C ARG A 300 14.84 -26.59 -34.29
N PHE A 301 15.54 -26.37 -35.39
CA PHE A 301 15.63 -27.27 -36.54
C PHE A 301 17.00 -27.94 -36.57
N ASN A 302 17.04 -29.27 -36.45
CA ASN A 302 18.28 -30.04 -36.37
C ASN A 302 18.46 -30.91 -37.63
N ASN A 303 19.66 -30.84 -38.22
CA ASN A 303 20.12 -31.69 -39.33
C ASN A 303 19.10 -31.83 -40.48
N CYS A 304 18.77 -30.71 -41.14
CA CYS A 304 17.81 -30.68 -42.24
C CYS A 304 18.49 -30.84 -43.61
N ALA A 305 17.96 -31.75 -44.45
CA ALA A 305 18.44 -32.04 -45.79
C ALA A 305 17.31 -32.03 -46.83
#